data_AF-A0A8S0RQT7-F1
#
_entry.id   AF-A0A8S0RQT7-F1
#
_cell.length_a   1.000
_cell.length_b   1.000
_cell.length_c   1.000
_cell.angle_alpha   90.00
_cell.angle_beta   90.00
_cell.angle_gamma   90.00
#
_symmetry.space_group_name_H-M   'P 1'
#
loop_
_entity.id
_entity.type
_entity.pdbx_description
1 polymer ?
#
loop_
_entity_poly.entity_id
_entity_poly.type
_entity_poly.pdbx_seq_one_letter_code
_entity_poly.pdbx_strand_id
1 'polypeptide(L)'
;MYIPAKYLNDSWQSLTKRETEERLSEGTKIIKELFSREGEVVDALLNVAKTLRAMLVVDLEMPTLCLVGAPNVGKSIFGPSTINREA
;
A
#
# COMPACT_ATOMS: atom_id res chain seq x y z
N MET A 1 1.80 -11.68 -10.72
CA MET A 1 2.79 -12.54 -10.05
C MET A 1 3.20 -13.64 -11.03
N TYR A 2 4.32 -13.47 -11.74
CA TYR A 2 4.80 -14.44 -12.72
C TYR A 2 5.73 -15.42 -12.00
N ILE A 3 5.23 -16.60 -11.64
CA ILE A 3 6.09 -17.71 -11.21
C ILE A 3 6.56 -18.39 -12.51
N PRO A 4 7.86 -18.41 -12.82
CA PRO A 4 8.34 -18.98 -14.07
C PRO A 4 7.91 -20.45 -14.19
N ALA A 5 7.12 -20.77 -15.22
CA ALA A 5 6.51 -22.09 -15.44
C ALA A 5 7.52 -23.26 -15.46
N LYS A 6 8.80 -22.95 -15.69
CA LYS A 6 9.94 -23.88 -15.62
C LYS A 6 9.99 -24.67 -14.31
N TYR A 7 9.77 -24.02 -13.16
CA TYR A 7 9.92 -24.68 -11.86
C TYR A 7 8.73 -25.60 -11.50
N LEU A 8 7.55 -25.32 -12.06
CA LEU A 8 6.36 -26.15 -11.89
C LEU A 8 6.39 -27.39 -12.79
N ASN A 9 6.91 -27.29 -14.01
CA ASN A 9 6.91 -28.41 -14.96
C ASN A 9 7.98 -29.46 -14.61
N ASP A 10 9.11 -29.03 -14.05
CA ASP A 10 10.23 -29.92 -13.76
C ASP A 10 10.09 -30.69 -12.43
N SER A 11 9.27 -30.21 -11.48
CA SER A 11 9.04 -30.92 -10.19
C SER A 11 8.30 -32.24 -10.38
N TRP A 12 7.49 -32.35 -11.45
CA TRP A 12 6.77 -33.57 -11.80
C TRP A 12 7.67 -34.61 -12.49
N GLN A 13 8.86 -34.23 -12.96
CA GLN A 13 9.79 -35.12 -13.67
C GLN A 13 10.99 -35.60 -12.83
N SER A 14 11.16 -35.13 -11.58
CA SER A 14 12.32 -35.50 -10.76
C SER A 14 12.27 -36.95 -10.27
N LEU A 15 13.35 -37.71 -10.50
CA LEU A 15 13.43 -39.15 -10.20
C LEU A 15 13.73 -39.48 -8.72
N THR A 16 14.02 -38.49 -7.85
CA THR A 16 14.40 -38.77 -6.44
C THR A 16 14.03 -37.63 -5.49
N LYS A 17 13.53 -37.98 -4.29
CA LYS A 17 13.06 -37.02 -3.26
C LYS A 17 14.05 -35.88 -2.93
N ARG A 18 15.36 -36.15 -2.97
CA ARG A 18 16.42 -35.17 -2.67
C ARG A 18 16.50 -34.06 -3.72
N GLU A 19 16.33 -34.41 -5.00
CA GLU A 19 16.40 -33.45 -6.10
C GLU A 19 15.18 -32.52 -6.10
N THR A 20 14.02 -33.05 -5.71
CA THR A 20 12.79 -32.27 -5.52
C THR A 20 12.94 -31.24 -4.39
N GLU A 21 13.59 -31.63 -3.28
CA GLU A 21 13.86 -30.76 -2.13
C GLU A 21 14.85 -29.63 -2.47
N GLU A 22 15.95 -29.98 -3.13
CA GLU A 22 16.98 -29.01 -3.55
C GLU A 22 16.39 -27.96 -4.51
N ARG A 23 15.55 -28.39 -5.46
CA ARG A 23 14.91 -27.49 -6.43
C ARG A 23 13.77 -26.66 -5.82
N LEU A 24 13.04 -27.21 -4.85
CA LEU A 24 12.06 -26.45 -4.06
C LEU A 24 12.75 -25.34 -3.25
N SER A 25 13.89 -25.65 -2.64
CA SER A 25 14.72 -24.67 -1.92
C SER A 25 15.20 -23.54 -2.83
N GLU A 26 15.68 -23.87 -4.03
CA GLU A 26 16.09 -22.87 -5.04
C GLU A 26 14.92 -21.99 -5.50
N GLY A 27 13.78 -22.59 -5.83
CA GLY A 27 12.59 -21.85 -6.24
C GLY A 27 12.10 -20.89 -5.14
N THR A 28 12.12 -21.35 -3.88
CA THR A 28 11.74 -20.53 -2.72
C THR A 28 12.71 -19.37 -2.52
N LYS A 29 14.02 -19.60 -2.72
CA LYS A 29 15.05 -18.56 -2.61
C LYS A 29 14.87 -17.46 -3.67
N ILE A 30 14.56 -17.83 -4.91
CA ILE A 30 14.32 -16.89 -6.01
C ILE A 30 13.10 -16.02 -5.74
N ILE A 31 11.98 -16.63 -5.30
CA ILE A 31 10.77 -15.89 -4.95
C ILE A 31 11.07 -14.92 -3.80
N LYS A 32 11.80 -15.37 -2.78
CA LYS A 32 12.17 -14.52 -1.65
C LYS A 32 13.05 -13.35 -2.08
N GLU A 33 14.03 -13.57 -2.95
CA GLU A 33 14.87 -12.50 -3.48
C GLU A 33 14.09 -11.50 -4.34
N LEU A 34 13.16 -11.98 -5.18
CA LEU A 34 12.29 -11.12 -5.97
C LEU A 34 11.41 -10.23 -5.08
N PHE A 35 10.78 -10.82 -4.06
CA PHE A 35 9.99 -10.07 -3.09
C PHE A 35 10.82 -9.11 -2.24
N SER A 36 12.05 -9.48 -1.87
CA SER A 36 12.95 -8.59 -1.13
C SER A 36 13.39 -7.40 -1.98
N ARG A 37 13.54 -7.54 -3.30
CA ARG A 37 13.89 -6.42 -4.18
C ARG A 37 12.74 -5.45 -4.39
N GLU A 38 11.50 -5.92 -4.43
CA GLU A 38 10.31 -5.10 -4.72
C GLU A 38 9.50 -4.70 -3.47
N GLY A 39 9.87 -5.19 -2.29
CA GLY A 39 9.14 -4.96 -1.04
C GLY A 39 8.97 -3.48 -0.68
N GLU A 40 10.00 -2.65 -0.94
CA GLU A 40 9.95 -1.21 -0.66
C GLU A 40 8.86 -0.48 -1.49
N VAL A 41 8.61 -0.93 -2.72
CA VAL A 41 7.58 -0.33 -3.59
C VAL A 41 6.18 -0.66 -3.07
N VAL A 42 5.98 -1.88 -2.58
CA VAL A 42 4.72 -2.31 -1.98
C VAL A 42 4.46 -1.54 -0.69
N ASP A 43 5.49 -1.34 0.14
CA ASP A 43 5.39 -0.56 1.37
C ASP A 43 5.11 0.92 1.07
N ALA A 44 5.75 1.49 0.05
CA ALA A 44 5.48 2.85 -0.41
C ALA A 44 4.03 3.01 -0.88
N LEU A 45 3.51 2.05 -1.66
CA LEU A 45 2.12 2.05 -2.10
C LEU A 45 1.14 1.95 -0.92
N LEU A 46 1.45 1.09 0.06
CA LEU A 46 0.67 0.98 1.29
C LEU A 46 0.67 2.30 2.07
N ASN A 47 1.79 3.00 2.12
CA ASN A 47 1.90 4.28 2.80
C ASN A 47 1.04 5.35 2.12
N VAL A 48 1.10 5.45 0.79
CA VAL A 48 0.23 6.35 0.02
C VAL A 48 -1.25 6.05 0.28
N ALA A 49 -1.64 4.77 0.27
CA ALA A 49 -3.02 4.37 0.55
C ALA A 49 -3.47 4.76 1.97
N LYS A 50 -2.59 4.64 2.98
CA LYS A 50 -2.87 5.10 4.34
C LYS A 50 -3.05 6.61 4.41
N THR A 51 -2.19 7.39 3.74
CA THR A 51 -2.29 8.85 3.69
C THR A 51 -3.58 9.31 3.02
N LEU A 52 -3.94 8.73 1.87
CA LEU A 52 -5.16 9.08 1.15
C LEU A 52 -6.43 8.81 1.97
N ARG A 53 -6.43 7.74 2.79
CA ARG A 53 -7.56 7.44 3.68
C ARG A 53 -7.77 8.49 4.78
N ALA A 54 -6.73 9.20 5.18
CA ALA A 54 -6.81 10.27 6.18
C ALA A 54 -7.23 11.62 5.57
N MET A 55 -7.35 11.72 4.25
CA MET A 55 -7.78 12.94 3.57
C MET A 55 -9.24 13.27 3.94
N LEU A 56 -9.51 14.52 4.29
CA LEU A 56 -10.86 14.98 4.60
C LEU A 56 -11.77 14.80 3.38
N VAL A 57 -12.95 14.22 3.60
CA VAL A 57 -13.99 14.14 2.56
C VAL A 57 -14.75 15.46 2.55
N VAL A 58 -14.78 16.13 1.39
CA VAL A 58 -15.47 17.40 1.17
C VAL A 58 -16.48 17.19 0.06
N ASP A 59 -17.72 17.64 0.27
CA ASP A 59 -18.73 17.71 -0.79
C ASP A 59 -18.45 18.92 -1.67
N LEU A 60 -18.30 18.68 -2.98
CA LEU A 60 -17.98 19.71 -3.96
C LEU A 60 -19.21 20.49 -4.43
N GLU A 61 -20.42 19.96 -4.23
CA GLU A 61 -21.66 20.64 -4.60
C GLU A 61 -22.11 21.63 -3.52
N MET A 62 -21.66 21.43 -2.28
CA MET A 62 -22.00 22.32 -1.17
C MET A 62 -21.14 23.62 -1.22
N PRO A 63 -21.76 24.82 -1.15
CA PRO A 63 -21.02 26.07 -1.03
C PRO A 63 -20.04 26.04 0.15
N THR A 64 -18.75 26.08 -0.15
CA THR A 64 -17.68 25.89 0.84
C THR A 64 -17.03 27.24 1.18
N LEU A 65 -16.95 27.57 2.48
CA LEU A 65 -16.21 28.73 2.99
C LEU A 65 -14.77 28.34 3.36
N CYS A 66 -13.78 28.96 2.72
CA CYS A 66 -12.36 28.71 3.00
C CYS A 66 -11.74 29.81 3.88
N LEU A 67 -11.17 29.43 5.04
CA LEU A 67 -10.46 30.35 5.92
C LEU A 67 -8.96 30.41 5.54
N VAL A 68 -8.54 31.51 4.92
CA VAL A 68 -7.16 31.71 4.42
C VAL A 68 -6.51 32.93 5.09
N GLY A 69 -5.19 32.92 5.33
CA GLY A 69 -4.46 34.04 5.94
C GLY A 69 -3.13 33.65 6.58
N ALA A 70 -2.39 34.64 7.10
CA ALA A 70 -1.05 34.47 7.70
C ALA A 70 -1.03 33.39 8.82
N PRO A 71 0.07 32.63 9.02
CA PRO A 71 0.13 31.60 10.06
C PRO A 71 -0.23 32.17 11.45
N ASN A 72 -0.85 31.36 12.30
CA ASN A 72 -1.20 31.68 13.69
C ASN A 72 -2.23 32.80 13.92
N VAL A 73 -2.94 33.29 12.90
CA VAL A 73 -4.04 34.28 13.05
C VAL A 73 -5.40 33.68 13.50
N GLY A 74 -5.39 32.52 14.16
CA GLY A 74 -6.61 31.91 14.72
C GLY A 74 -7.50 31.13 13.74
N LYS A 75 -7.05 30.90 12.50
CA LYS A 75 -7.83 30.20 11.45
C LYS A 75 -8.35 28.81 11.89
N SER A 76 -7.52 28.03 12.60
CA SER A 76 -7.89 26.69 13.09
C SER A 76 -8.83 26.71 14.30
N ILE A 77 -8.89 27.83 15.02
CA ILE A 77 -9.75 28.00 16.21
C ILE A 77 -11.14 28.48 15.79
N PHE A 78 -11.19 29.33 14.76
CA PHE A 78 -12.43 29.91 14.28
C PHE A 78 -13.40 28.88 13.71
N GLY A 79 -12.93 27.94 12.88
CA GLY A 79 -13.80 26.90 12.29
C GLY A 79 -14.63 26.13 13.33
N PRO A 80 -14.01 25.46 14.32
CA PRO A 80 -14.72 24.72 15.36
C PRO A 80 -15.72 25.55 16.18
N SER A 81 -15.45 26.85 16.40
CA SER A 81 -16.33 27.72 17.20
C SER A 81 -17.61 28.15 16.48
N THR A 82 -17.66 28.00 15.15
CA THR A 82 -18.75 28.54 14.31
C THR A 82 -19.57 27.45 13.61
N ILE A 83 -19.16 26.17 13.71
CA ILE A 83 -19.95 25.05 13.18
C ILE A 83 -21.17 24.84 14.07
N ASN A 84 -22.35 25.29 13.61
CA ASN A 84 -23.63 24.90 14.20
C ASN A 84 -23.81 23.38 14.02
N ARG A 85 -23.85 22.64 15.12
CA ARG A 85 -24.24 21.22 15.13
C ARG A 85 -25.77 21.15 15.09
N GLU A 86 -26.37 21.34 13.93
CA GLU A 86 -27.67 20.75 13.68
C GLU A 86 -27.42 19.32 13.17
N ALA A 87 -27.87 18.35 13.96
CA ALA A 87 -27.75 16.92 13.73
C ALA A 87 -28.92 16.40 12.88
#